data_AF-A0A412X3M9-F1
#
_entry.id   AF-A0A412X3M9-F1
#
_cell.length_a   1.000
_cell.length_b   1.000
_cell.length_c   1.000
_cell.angle_alpha   90.00
_cell.angle_beta   90.00
_cell.angle_gamma   90.00
#
_symmetry.space_group_name_H-M   'P 1'
#
loop_
_entity.id
_entity.type
_entity.pdbx_description
1 polymer ?
#
loop_
_entity_poly.entity_id
_entity_poly.type
_entity_poly.pdbx_seq_one_letter_code
_entity_poly.pdbx_strand_id
1 'polypeptide(L)'
;MDLIEEMWISRPEKRMTKLSDLSDGVIARIKFYNANKDYTVDSFKLMFEDYKKSIYCCQDFIKLCQIINDYDYIVNYINQSHFKNELDIFTPKFDKKRTHHMTSYRSNEDVLQVKVISNEGVIKSYNMSTVGFAFEDMFTLIDKERNN
;
A
#
# COMPACT_ATOMS: atom_id res chain seq x y z
N MET A 1 -47.29 6.69 6.27
CA MET A 1 -46.07 6.48 5.46
C MET A 1 -45.44 7.84 5.33
N ASP A 2 -44.62 8.18 6.32
CA ASP A 2 -44.10 9.53 6.49
C ASP A 2 -42.84 9.68 5.62
N LEU A 3 -42.95 10.53 4.61
CA LEU A 3 -41.86 11.00 3.72
C LEU A 3 -40.67 11.65 4.47
N ILE A 4 -40.73 11.74 5.80
CA ILE A 4 -39.72 12.39 6.66
C ILE A 4 -38.68 11.39 7.19
N GLU A 5 -38.95 10.07 7.21
CA GLU A 5 -37.98 9.08 7.69
C GLU A 5 -36.86 8.74 6.69
N GLU A 6 -36.98 9.11 5.42
CA GLU A 6 -35.93 8.85 4.40
C GLU A 6 -34.91 10.00 4.23
N MET A 7 -35.10 11.14 4.91
CA MET A 7 -34.19 12.27 4.83
C MET A 7 -33.32 12.35 6.09
N TRP A 8 -32.02 12.07 5.93
CA TRP A 8 -30.92 12.37 6.87
C TRP A 8 -30.61 11.39 8.00
N ILE A 9 -30.25 10.16 7.65
CA ILE A 9 -29.12 9.53 8.33
C ILE A 9 -27.98 9.43 7.33
N SER A 10 -27.40 10.58 6.98
CA SER A 10 -26.04 10.56 6.46
C SER A 10 -25.22 9.84 7.53
N ARG A 11 -24.75 8.63 7.23
CA ARG A 11 -23.77 7.98 8.09
C ARG A 11 -22.68 9.04 8.30
N PRO A 12 -22.36 9.43 9.54
CA PRO A 12 -21.31 10.41 9.76
C PRO A 12 -20.09 9.95 8.98
N GLU A 13 -19.56 10.81 8.12
CA GLU A 13 -18.33 10.51 7.37
C GLU A 13 -17.35 9.92 8.37
N LYS A 14 -16.87 8.71 8.08
CA LYS A 14 -16.05 7.94 9.01
C LYS A 14 -14.79 8.78 9.28
N ARG A 15 -14.77 9.46 10.42
CA ARG A 15 -13.73 10.43 10.73
C ARG A 15 -12.44 9.66 10.96
N MET A 16 -11.52 9.72 10.00
CA MET A 16 -10.18 9.18 10.17
C MET A 16 -9.46 10.01 11.22
N THR A 17 -9.14 9.38 12.35
CA THR A 17 -8.46 10.03 13.49
C THR A 17 -7.23 9.27 13.93
N LYS A 18 -7.09 8.01 13.52
CA LYS A 18 -5.97 7.13 13.85
C LYS A 18 -5.36 6.56 12.57
N LEU A 19 -4.07 6.21 12.63
CA LEU A 19 -3.38 5.54 11.51
C LEU A 19 -4.00 4.18 11.16
N SER A 20 -4.68 3.53 12.11
CA SER A 20 -5.43 2.29 11.89
C SER A 20 -6.72 2.47 11.09
N ASP A 21 -7.18 3.70 10.89
CA ASP A 21 -8.37 3.98 10.08
C ASP A 21 -8.04 4.00 8.58
N LEU A 22 -6.76 4.08 8.23
CA LEU A 22 -6.26 3.99 6.85
C LEU A 22 -6.33 2.57 6.33
N SER A 23 -6.48 2.42 5.02
CA SER A 23 -6.35 1.10 4.39
C SER A 23 -4.93 0.57 4.52
N ASP A 24 -4.79 -0.75 4.67
CA ASP A 24 -3.50 -1.43 4.79
C ASP A 24 -2.56 -1.08 3.64
N GLY A 25 -3.10 -0.94 2.42
CA GLY A 25 -2.34 -0.55 1.23
C GLY A 25 -1.68 0.83 1.31
N VAL A 26 -2.21 1.75 2.10
CA VAL A 26 -1.57 3.06 2.32
C VAL A 26 -0.30 2.90 3.15
N ILE A 27 -0.39 2.20 4.29
CA ILE A 27 0.78 2.01 5.18
C ILE A 27 1.82 1.10 4.51
N ALA A 28 1.39 0.04 3.83
CA ALA A 28 2.29 -0.82 3.05
C ALA A 28 3.06 -0.02 1.99
N ARG A 29 2.38 0.87 1.26
CA ARG A 29 3.02 1.77 0.28
C ARG A 29 4.09 2.65 0.93
N ILE A 30 3.79 3.23 2.09
CA ILE A 30 4.77 4.03 2.84
C ILE A 30 6.01 3.19 3.16
N LYS A 31 5.88 1.95 3.62
CA LYS A 31 7.05 1.08 3.85
C LYS A 31 7.89 0.85 2.60
N PHE A 32 7.28 0.67 1.42
CA PHE A 32 8.02 0.53 0.17
C PHE A 32 8.87 1.76 -0.22
N TYR A 33 8.52 2.97 0.21
CA TYR A 33 9.36 4.16 -0.02
C TYR A 33 10.72 4.10 0.69
N ASN A 34 10.86 3.26 1.73
CA ASN A 34 12.14 3.00 2.40
C ASN A 34 12.57 1.54 2.22
N ALA A 35 12.17 0.91 1.11
CA ALA A 35 12.49 -0.48 0.80
C ALA A 35 12.13 -1.45 1.96
N ASN A 36 11.02 -1.18 2.65
CA ASN A 36 10.56 -1.89 3.87
C ASN A 36 11.60 -1.99 4.99
N LYS A 37 12.57 -1.08 5.03
CA LYS A 37 13.44 -0.90 6.21
C LYS A 37 12.73 -0.01 7.22
N ASP A 38 13.13 -0.15 8.48
CA ASP A 38 12.63 0.72 9.54
C ASP A 38 13.00 2.18 9.27
N TYR A 39 12.02 3.04 9.53
CA TYR A 39 12.23 4.48 9.54
C TYR A 39 12.85 4.93 10.85
N THR A 40 13.73 5.93 10.78
CA THR A 40 13.94 6.87 11.88
C THR A 40 12.99 8.05 11.68
N VAL A 41 12.78 8.86 12.72
CA VAL A 41 11.97 10.09 12.61
C VAL A 41 12.51 11.01 11.51
N ASP A 42 13.83 11.16 11.41
CA ASP A 42 14.45 12.04 10.40
C ASP A 42 14.31 11.48 8.99
N SER A 43 14.54 10.18 8.79
CA SER A 43 14.38 9.57 7.45
C SER A 43 12.92 9.58 7.01
N PHE A 44 11.98 9.41 7.94
CA PHE A 44 10.56 9.52 7.66
C PHE A 44 10.18 10.94 7.26
N LYS A 45 10.64 11.98 7.97
CA LYS A 45 10.33 13.38 7.62
C LYS A 45 10.81 13.73 6.21
N LEU A 46 12.03 13.33 5.85
CA LEU A 46 12.57 13.53 4.50
C LEU A 46 11.70 12.83 3.45
N MET A 47 11.43 11.54 3.65
CA MET A 47 10.55 10.78 2.75
C MET A 47 9.16 11.39 2.66
N PHE A 48 8.60 11.86 3.77
CA PHE A 48 7.26 12.43 3.83
C PHE A 48 7.13 13.73 3.03
N GLU A 49 8.16 14.58 3.02
CA GLU A 49 8.17 15.78 2.16
C GLU A 49 8.17 15.44 0.67
N ASP A 50 8.85 14.37 0.27
CA ASP A 50 8.84 13.91 -1.12
C ASP A 50 7.53 13.19 -1.46
N TYR A 51 6.97 12.43 -0.50
CA TYR A 51 5.67 11.78 -0.65
C TYR A 51 4.56 12.78 -0.93
N LYS A 52 4.54 13.94 -0.26
CA LYS A 52 3.56 15.02 -0.51
C LYS A 52 3.55 15.51 -1.96
N LYS A 53 4.67 15.40 -2.67
CA LYS A 53 4.82 15.81 -4.07
C LYS A 53 4.45 14.69 -5.05
N SER A 54 4.31 13.45 -4.57
CA SER A 54 4.04 12.30 -5.41
C SER A 54 2.60 12.32 -5.94
N ILE A 55 2.43 11.98 -7.22
CA ILE A 55 1.09 11.74 -7.81
C ILE A 55 0.36 10.55 -7.17
N TYR A 56 1.09 9.70 -6.43
CA TYR A 56 0.56 8.55 -5.71
C TYR A 56 0.32 8.83 -4.22
N CYS A 57 0.33 10.11 -3.81
CA CYS A 57 0.11 10.49 -2.43
C CYS A 57 -1.34 10.20 -1.98
N CYS A 58 -1.48 9.77 -0.73
CA CYS A 58 -2.74 9.62 -0.04
C CYS A 58 -2.95 10.86 0.82
N GLN A 59 -3.93 11.69 0.44
CA GLN A 59 -4.23 12.93 1.14
C GLN A 59 -4.67 12.68 2.59
N ASP A 60 -5.35 11.56 2.85
CA ASP A 60 -5.79 11.20 4.19
C ASP A 60 -4.62 10.85 5.10
N PHE A 61 -3.59 10.16 4.59
CA PHE A 61 -2.35 9.92 5.32
C PHE A 61 -1.65 11.24 5.66
N ILE A 62 -1.53 12.16 4.69
CA ILE A 62 -0.90 13.47 4.91
C ILE A 62 -1.62 14.24 6.02
N LYS A 63 -2.95 14.35 5.92
CA LYS A 63 -3.78 15.04 6.91
C LYS A 63 -3.67 14.39 8.28
N LEU A 64 -3.70 13.06 8.36
CA LEU A 64 -3.55 12.34 9.61
C LEU A 64 -2.19 12.59 10.26
N CYS A 65 -1.09 12.53 9.50
CA CYS A 65 0.23 12.85 10.02
C CYS A 65 0.30 14.27 10.58
N GLN A 66 -0.34 15.24 9.91
CA GLN A 66 -0.43 16.63 10.39
C GLN A 66 -1.30 16.78 11.65
N ILE A 67 -2.41 16.05 11.74
CA ILE A 67 -3.31 16.07 12.91
C ILE A 67 -2.64 15.42 14.12
N ILE A 68 -1.96 14.28 13.92
CA ILE A 68 -1.28 13.53 14.97
C ILE A 68 -0.07 14.32 15.46
N ASN A 69 0.75 14.85 14.54
CA ASN A 69 1.94 15.68 14.80
C ASN A 69 2.95 15.10 15.83
N ASP A 70 2.89 13.80 16.07
CA ASP A 70 3.83 13.01 16.86
C ASP A 70 4.52 12.03 15.93
N TYR A 71 5.71 12.40 15.47
CA TYR A 71 6.45 11.61 14.49
C TYR A 71 7.04 10.34 15.08
N ASP A 72 7.36 10.31 16.38
CA ASP A 72 7.82 9.10 17.05
C ASP A 72 6.70 8.05 17.07
N TYR A 73 5.48 8.46 17.42
CA TYR A 73 4.31 7.58 17.35
C TYR A 73 4.03 7.08 15.93
N ILE A 74 4.06 7.97 14.94
CA ILE A 74 3.80 7.62 13.53
C ILE A 74 4.83 6.60 13.02
N VAL A 75 6.11 6.87 13.26
CA VAL A 75 7.21 6.00 12.82
C VAL A 75 7.14 4.65 13.53
N ASN A 76 6.92 4.64 14.85
CA ASN A 76 6.76 3.40 15.59
C ASN A 76 5.60 2.56 15.04
N TYR A 77 4.46 3.18 14.75
CA TYR A 77 3.33 2.49 14.14
C TYR A 77 3.66 1.88 12.77
N ILE A 78 4.37 2.62 11.90
CA ILE A 78 4.77 2.14 10.57
C ILE A 78 5.74 0.97 10.69
N ASN A 79 6.78 1.09 11.52
CA ASN A 79 7.81 0.06 11.68
C ASN A 79 7.21 -1.24 12.26
N GLN A 80 6.30 -1.12 13.23
CA GLN A 80 5.59 -2.25 13.84
C GLN A 80 4.49 -2.85 12.95
N SER A 81 4.19 -2.24 11.80
CA SER A 81 3.18 -2.75 10.88
C SER A 81 3.81 -3.69 9.86
N HIS A 82 3.35 -4.93 9.81
CA HIS A 82 3.79 -5.90 8.80
C HIS A 82 2.69 -6.21 7.79
N PHE A 83 3.09 -6.51 6.54
CA PHE A 83 2.14 -6.71 5.45
C PHE A 83 2.47 -7.93 4.58
N LYS A 84 1.42 -8.69 4.29
CA LYS A 84 1.40 -9.59 3.14
C LYS A 84 0.91 -8.80 1.94
N ASN A 85 1.79 -8.60 0.98
CA ASN A 85 1.47 -7.95 -0.29
C ASN A 85 1.27 -9.02 -1.35
N GLU A 86 0.14 -9.02 -2.03
CA GLU A 86 -0.12 -9.87 -3.18
C GLU A 86 0.06 -9.04 -4.45
N LEU A 87 1.02 -9.44 -5.28
CA LEU A 87 1.32 -8.82 -6.57
C LEU A 87 0.91 -9.78 -7.69
N ASP A 88 -0.21 -9.46 -8.32
CA ASP A 88 -0.70 -10.13 -9.51
C ASP A 88 -0.07 -9.47 -10.74
N ILE A 89 0.66 -10.22 -11.55
CA ILE A 89 1.30 -9.78 -12.78
C ILE A 89 0.56 -10.41 -13.95
N PHE A 90 0.00 -9.57 -14.82
CA PHE A 90 -0.76 -10.06 -15.96
C PHE A 90 0.18 -10.26 -17.14
N THR A 91 0.06 -11.38 -17.85
CA THR A 91 0.77 -11.57 -19.13
C THR A 91 0.18 -10.65 -20.21
N PRO A 92 0.93 -10.27 -21.26
CA PRO A 92 0.40 -9.45 -22.35
C PRO A 92 -0.77 -10.09 -23.11
N LYS A 93 -0.85 -11.43 -23.11
CA LYS A 93 -1.97 -12.17 -23.70
C LYS A 93 -3.25 -12.08 -22.86
N PHE A 94 -3.12 -11.96 -21.54
CA PHE A 94 -4.24 -11.81 -20.62
C PHE A 94 -4.77 -10.37 -20.59
N ASP A 95 -3.89 -9.41 -20.32
CA ASP A 95 -4.22 -7.99 -20.36
C ASP A 95 -3.07 -7.17 -20.95
N LYS A 96 -3.35 -6.54 -22.10
CA LYS A 96 -2.38 -5.69 -22.81
C LYS A 96 -2.13 -4.36 -22.10
N LYS A 97 -3.11 -3.83 -21.37
CA LYS A 97 -3.07 -2.49 -20.77
C LYS A 97 -2.64 -2.54 -19.30
N ARG A 98 -3.23 -3.43 -18.52
CA ARG A 98 -2.92 -3.58 -17.10
C ARG A 98 -1.75 -4.53 -16.93
N THR A 99 -0.63 -4.04 -16.39
CA THR A 99 0.55 -4.87 -16.16
C THR A 99 0.47 -5.66 -14.87
N HIS A 100 -0.10 -5.07 -13.82
CA HIS A 100 -0.18 -5.68 -12.51
C HIS A 100 -1.34 -5.15 -11.66
N HIS A 101 -1.55 -5.81 -10.53
CA HIS A 101 -2.35 -5.34 -9.42
C HIS A 101 -1.67 -5.71 -8.12
N MET A 102 -1.66 -4.79 -7.16
CA MET A 102 -1.17 -5.06 -5.81
C MET A 102 -2.28 -4.86 -4.80
N THR A 103 -2.42 -5.84 -3.91
CA THR A 103 -3.28 -5.75 -2.73
C THR A 103 -2.45 -6.02 -1.49
N SER A 104 -2.64 -5.24 -0.44
CA SER A 104 -1.89 -5.36 0.82
C SER A 104 -2.84 -5.74 1.94
N TYR A 105 -2.41 -6.66 2.78
CA TYR A 105 -3.13 -7.13 3.95
C TYR A 105 -2.21 -7.04 5.16
N ARG A 106 -2.71 -6.55 6.29
CA ARG A 106 -1.97 -6.63 7.55
C ARG A 106 -1.64 -8.10 7.87
N SER A 107 -0.40 -8.31 8.31
CA SER A 107 0.21 -9.60 8.56
C SER A 107 1.12 -9.52 9.78
N ASN A 108 1.73 -10.65 10.15
CA ASN A 108 2.81 -10.72 11.14
C ASN A 108 4.19 -10.65 10.49
N GLU A 109 4.26 -10.79 9.17
CA GLU A 109 5.49 -10.82 8.39
C GLU A 109 5.38 -9.94 7.15
N ASP A 110 6.53 -9.40 6.72
CA ASP A 110 6.69 -8.57 5.53
C ASP A 110 7.05 -9.45 4.32
N VAL A 111 6.02 -9.85 3.57
CA VAL A 111 6.12 -10.83 2.47
C VAL A 111 5.43 -10.31 1.22
N LEU A 112 6.04 -10.55 0.06
CA LEU A 112 5.44 -10.35 -1.26
C LEU A 112 5.10 -11.73 -1.85
N GLN A 113 3.82 -12.00 -2.05
CA GLN A 113 3.34 -13.12 -2.84
C GLN A 113 3.16 -12.66 -4.29
N VAL A 114 3.99 -13.20 -5.18
CA VAL A 114 3.95 -12.90 -6.61
C VAL A 114 3.12 -13.99 -7.31
N LYS A 115 2.18 -13.58 -8.16
CA LYS A 115 1.39 -14.46 -9.02
C LYS A 115 1.46 -13.98 -10.45
N VAL A 116 1.84 -14.83 -11.40
CA VAL A 116 1.80 -14.52 -12.83
C VAL A 116 0.54 -15.13 -13.42
N ILE A 117 -0.31 -14.29 -14.02
CA ILE A 117 -1.65 -14.63 -14.48
C ILE A 117 -1.72 -14.58 -16.01
N SER A 118 -2.12 -15.70 -16.60
CA SER A 118 -2.38 -15.87 -18.02
C SER A 118 -3.85 -16.22 -18.28
N ASN A 119 -4.21 -16.44 -19.55
CA ASN A 119 -5.55 -16.94 -19.91
C ASN A 119 -5.84 -18.34 -19.37
N GLU A 120 -4.82 -19.08 -18.93
CA GLU A 120 -4.93 -20.41 -18.32
C GLU A 120 -5.02 -20.35 -16.79
N GLY A 121 -5.00 -19.13 -16.21
CA GLY A 121 -5.00 -18.90 -14.77
C GLY A 121 -3.61 -18.55 -14.23
N VAL A 122 -3.30 -18.95 -13.00
CA VAL A 122 -2.01 -18.67 -12.36
C VAL A 122 -0.95 -19.66 -12.87
N ILE A 123 0.02 -19.17 -13.63
CA ILE A 123 1.09 -20.00 -14.22
C ILE A 123 2.37 -20.04 -13.38
N LYS A 124 2.52 -19.09 -12.44
CA LYS A 124 3.65 -19.02 -11.52
C LYS A 124 3.19 -18.38 -10.21
N SER A 125 3.61 -18.93 -9.08
CA SER A 125 3.34 -18.36 -7.76
C SER A 125 4.51 -18.61 -6.83
N TYR A 126 5.00 -17.56 -6.15
CA TYR A 126 6.06 -17.69 -5.14
C TYR A 126 6.00 -16.55 -4.14
N ASN A 127 6.59 -16.77 -2.96
CA ASN A 127 6.74 -15.77 -1.92
C ASN A 127 8.19 -15.28 -1.88
N MET A 128 8.39 -14.00 -1.55
CA MET A 128 9.70 -13.42 -1.27
C MET A 128 9.61 -12.40 -0.13
N SER A 129 10.74 -12.14 0.52
CA SER A 129 10.82 -11.04 1.51
C SER A 129 10.68 -9.69 0.82
N THR A 130 10.02 -8.74 1.46
CA THR A 130 9.99 -7.33 1.01
C THR A 130 11.07 -6.47 1.65
N VAL A 131 11.81 -6.98 2.64
CA VAL A 131 12.89 -6.22 3.30
C VAL A 131 14.03 -5.97 2.31
N GLY A 132 14.36 -4.70 2.10
CA GLY A 132 15.31 -4.26 1.10
C GLY A 132 14.75 -4.18 -0.32
N PHE A 133 13.44 -4.41 -0.52
CA PHE A 133 12.77 -4.37 -1.83
C PHE A 133 12.06 -3.02 -2.03
N ALA A 134 12.58 -2.20 -2.95
CA ALA A 134 12.04 -0.89 -3.29
C ALA A 134 11.01 -0.96 -4.44
N PHE A 135 10.37 0.18 -4.73
CA PHE A 135 9.46 0.28 -5.88
C PHE A 135 10.13 0.00 -7.23
N GLU A 136 11.38 0.42 -7.40
CA GLU A 136 12.13 0.19 -8.65
C GLU A 136 12.39 -1.31 -8.88
N ASP A 137 12.68 -2.05 -7.80
CA ASP A 137 12.81 -3.50 -7.84
C ASP A 137 11.49 -4.17 -8.24
N MET A 138 10.35 -3.62 -7.78
CA MET A 138 9.02 -4.10 -8.15
C MET A 138 8.76 -3.96 -9.65
N PHE A 139 9.07 -2.81 -10.25
CA PHE A 139 8.89 -2.62 -11.69
C PHE A 139 9.81 -3.54 -12.50
N THR A 140 11.06 -3.70 -12.07
CA THR A 140 12.01 -4.64 -12.68
C THR A 140 11.50 -6.08 -12.62
N LEU A 141 10.93 -6.48 -11.48
CA LEU A 141 10.31 -7.78 -11.30
C LEU A 141 9.10 -7.97 -12.21
N ILE A 142 8.21 -6.97 -12.30
CA ILE A 142 7.03 -7.01 -13.16
C ILE A 142 7.43 -7.19 -14.62
N ASP A 143 8.38 -6.40 -15.11
CA ASP A 143 8.83 -6.48 -16.51
C ASP A 143 9.49 -7.81 -16.82
N LYS A 144 10.27 -8.35 -15.88
CA LYS A 144 10.88 -9.67 -16.02
C LYS A 144 9.81 -10.78 -16.06
N GLU A 145 8.88 -10.79 -15.13
CA GLU A 145 7.88 -11.87 -15.02
C GLU A 145 6.79 -11.77 -16.09
N ARG A 146 6.49 -10.58 -16.60
CA ARG A 146 5.49 -10.37 -17.66
C ARG A 146 5.97 -10.82 -19.04
N ASN A 147 7.27 -10.76 -19.29
CA ASN A 147 7.86 -11.00 -20.61
C ASN A 147 8.59 -12.36 -20.74
N ASN A 148 8.65 -13.15 -19.66
CA ASN A 148 9.14 -14.53 -19.67
C ASN A 148 7.98 -15.51 -19.79
#